data_AF-A0A183FA35-F1
#
_entry.id   AF-A0A183FA35-F1
#
_cell.length_a   1.000
_cell.length_b   1.000
_cell.length_c   1.000
_cell.angle_alpha   90.00
_cell.angle_beta   90.00
_cell.angle_gamma   90.00
#
_symmetry.space_group_name_H-M   'P 1'
#
loop_
_entity.id
_entity.type
_entity.pdbx_description
1 polymer ?
#
loop_
_entity_poly.entity_id
_entity_poly.type
_entity_poly.pdbx_seq_one_letter_code
_entity_poly.pdbx_strand_id
1 'polypeptide(L)'
;LMFAKLAEDPDFAPKIRQFHALAPVSTVSHIGGLYRLFGYRLMDIAEFLLQRTPNSPLSIPKFVQKIISYFCNLPVAQGVCTLDIGFFDGAEKLFNRTRVGVYLCHIPAATSTKNLLHWVQVVKSRKLQKFDYGEEGNIREYGEKTPPVYDLRKIRTPTYLYWSKDDILADVDDIR
;
A
#
# COMPACT_ATOMS: atom_id res chain seq x y z
N LEU A 1 8.26 2.31 -1.41
CA LEU A 1 9.19 3.42 -1.09
C LEU A 1 10.67 3.00 -1.10
N MET A 2 11.11 2.02 -0.30
CA MET A 2 12.55 1.67 -0.23
C MET A 2 13.12 1.11 -1.54
N PHE A 3 12.42 0.18 -2.21
CA PHE A 3 12.84 -0.36 -3.51
C PHE A 3 13.10 0.75 -4.55
N ALA A 4 12.15 1.68 -4.69
CA ALA A 4 12.27 2.85 -5.57
C ALA A 4 13.51 3.70 -5.22
N LYS A 5 13.72 4.00 -3.93
CA LYS A 5 14.86 4.81 -3.47
C LYS A 5 16.19 4.14 -3.74
N LEU A 6 16.32 2.85 -3.47
CA LEU A 6 17.55 2.08 -3.72
C LEU A 6 17.83 1.90 -5.22
N ALA A 7 16.80 1.91 -6.06
CA ALA A 7 16.95 1.78 -7.52
C ALA A 7 17.38 3.08 -8.21
N GLU A 8 17.00 4.23 -7.67
CA GLU A 8 17.29 5.54 -8.29
C GLU A 8 18.42 6.34 -7.66
N ASP A 9 18.70 6.15 -6.36
CA ASP A 9 19.65 6.98 -5.63
C ASP A 9 20.93 6.20 -5.30
N PRO A 10 21.97 6.31 -6.15
CA PRO A 10 23.24 5.61 -5.95
C PRO A 10 24.04 6.17 -4.77
N ASP A 11 23.75 7.39 -4.30
CA ASP A 11 24.42 7.99 -3.13
C ASP A 11 23.78 7.54 -1.82
N PHE A 12 22.51 7.14 -1.87
CA PHE A 12 21.79 6.58 -0.73
C PHE A 12 22.09 5.09 -0.54
N ALA A 13 22.14 4.29 -1.61
CA ALA A 13 22.26 2.83 -1.51
C ALA A 13 23.47 2.33 -0.68
N PRO A 14 24.68 2.92 -0.77
CA PRO A 14 25.84 2.52 0.04
C PRO A 14 25.67 2.74 1.55
N LYS A 15 24.72 3.60 1.97
CA LYS A 15 24.42 3.86 3.38
C LYS A 15 23.61 2.73 4.01
N ILE A 16 23.00 1.86 3.20
CA ILE A 16 22.18 0.75 3.66
C ILE A 16 23.01 -0.54 3.58
N ARG A 17 23.40 -1.07 4.74
CA ARG A 17 24.16 -2.32 4.83
C ARG A 17 23.36 -3.51 4.30
N GLN A 18 22.10 -3.61 4.72
CA GLN A 18 21.16 -4.69 4.38
C GLN A 18 19.74 -4.13 4.38
N PHE A 19 18.91 -4.57 3.43
CA PHE A 19 17.49 -4.25 3.39
C PHE A 19 16.66 -5.52 3.63
N HIS A 20 15.87 -5.53 4.70
CA HIS A 20 14.96 -6.63 5.03
C HIS A 20 13.53 -6.17 4.70
N ALA A 21 12.94 -6.73 3.66
CA ALA A 21 11.59 -6.39 3.20
C ALA A 21 10.60 -7.45 3.68
N LEU A 22 9.74 -7.07 4.62
CA LEU A 22 8.62 -7.85 5.13
C LEU A 22 7.38 -7.49 4.30
N ALA A 23 6.67 -8.48 3.74
CA ALA A 23 5.56 -8.27 2.80
C ALA A 23 5.93 -7.27 1.67
N PRO A 24 6.95 -7.60 0.85
CA PRO A 24 7.46 -6.67 -0.16
C PRO A 24 6.44 -6.43 -1.27
N VAL A 25 6.03 -5.17 -1.44
CA VAL A 25 5.19 -4.76 -2.57
C VAL A 25 6.02 -4.00 -3.60
N SER A 26 6.10 -4.55 -4.81
CA SER A 26 6.73 -3.93 -5.99
C SER A 26 5.66 -3.63 -7.05
N THR A 27 4.93 -4.64 -7.47
CA THR A 27 3.72 -4.52 -8.28
C THR A 27 2.53 -5.04 -7.50
N VAL A 28 1.34 -4.74 -8.02
CA VAL A 28 0.07 -5.06 -7.38
C VAL A 28 -0.87 -5.58 -8.47
N SER A 29 -0.38 -6.57 -9.21
CA SER A 29 -1.00 -7.06 -10.44
C SER A 29 -1.91 -8.25 -10.17
N HIS A 30 -1.67 -8.96 -9.06
CA HIS A 30 -2.34 -10.21 -8.70
C HIS A 30 -2.99 -10.15 -7.31
N ILE A 31 -3.44 -8.95 -6.88
CA ILE A 31 -4.21 -8.81 -5.63
C ILE A 31 -5.36 -9.84 -5.59
N GLY A 32 -5.40 -10.60 -4.50
CA GLY A 32 -6.41 -11.63 -4.25
C GLY A 32 -7.73 -11.09 -3.69
N GLY A 33 -8.55 -12.01 -3.16
CA GLY A 33 -9.74 -11.66 -2.40
C GLY A 33 -10.85 -10.91 -3.17
N LEU A 34 -11.58 -10.05 -2.45
CA LEU A 34 -12.71 -9.28 -3.00
C LEU A 34 -12.29 -8.24 -4.05
N TYR A 35 -11.03 -7.83 -4.03
CA TYR A 35 -10.44 -6.97 -5.05
C TYR A 35 -10.37 -7.67 -6.42
N ARG A 36 -10.22 -8.99 -6.49
CA ARG A 36 -10.28 -9.72 -7.77
C ARG A 36 -11.67 -9.64 -8.44
N LEU A 37 -12.75 -9.56 -7.65
CA LEU A 37 -14.12 -9.49 -8.18
C LEU A 37 -14.60 -8.07 -8.46
N PHE A 38 -14.32 -7.13 -7.56
CA PHE A 38 -14.87 -5.78 -7.61
C PHE A 38 -13.82 -4.69 -7.79
N GLY A 39 -12.53 -5.06 -7.82
CA GLY A 39 -11.39 -4.16 -7.77
C GLY A 39 -11.41 -3.12 -8.88
N TYR A 40 -11.57 -3.50 -10.15
CA TYR A 40 -11.50 -2.52 -11.24
C TYR A 40 -12.56 -1.41 -11.11
N ARG A 41 -13.82 -1.77 -10.84
CA ARG A 41 -14.91 -0.79 -10.65
C ARG A 41 -14.74 0.03 -9.37
N LEU A 42 -14.27 -0.60 -8.29
CA LEU A 42 -13.96 0.09 -7.04
C LEU A 42 -12.80 1.09 -7.23
N MET A 43 -11.78 0.71 -8.01
CA MET A 43 -10.61 1.54 -8.33
C MET A 43 -10.99 2.72 -9.21
N ASP A 44 -11.93 2.57 -10.16
CA ASP A 44 -12.45 3.70 -10.95
C ASP A 44 -13.19 4.72 -10.08
N ILE A 45 -14.03 4.24 -9.15
CA ILE A 45 -14.72 5.11 -8.19
C ILE A 45 -13.72 5.78 -7.25
N ALA A 46 -12.74 5.02 -6.74
CA ALA A 46 -11.69 5.55 -5.87
C ALA A 46 -10.87 6.64 -6.58
N GLU A 47 -10.44 6.39 -7.82
CA GLU A 47 -9.74 7.38 -8.64
C GLU A 47 -10.56 8.66 -8.79
N PHE A 48 -11.83 8.54 -9.19
CA PHE A 48 -12.74 9.67 -9.35
C PHE A 48 -12.91 10.50 -8.06
N LEU A 49 -13.00 9.85 -6.90
CA LEU A 49 -13.12 10.53 -5.61
C LEU A 49 -11.79 11.18 -5.17
N LEU A 50 -10.67 10.48 -5.33
CA LEU A 50 -9.34 10.94 -4.91
C LEU A 50 -8.85 12.13 -5.74
N GLN A 51 -9.16 12.16 -7.04
CA GLN A 51 -8.83 13.27 -7.93
C GLN A 51 -9.52 14.59 -7.55
N ARG A 52 -10.64 14.56 -6.81
CA ARG A 52 -11.35 15.78 -6.36
C ARG A 52 -10.69 16.48 -5.19
N THR A 53 -9.81 15.78 -4.48
CA THR A 53 -9.15 16.28 -3.27
C THR A 53 -7.64 16.10 -3.36
N PRO A 54 -6.97 16.52 -4.45
CA PRO A 54 -5.57 16.22 -4.67
C PRO A 54 -4.69 16.78 -3.55
N ASN A 55 -3.65 16.04 -3.17
CA ASN A 55 -2.69 16.42 -2.11
C ASN A 55 -3.31 16.66 -0.71
N SER A 56 -4.55 16.23 -0.48
CA SER A 56 -5.20 16.38 0.82
C SER A 56 -4.71 15.30 1.79
N PRO A 57 -4.45 15.63 3.07
CA PRO A 57 -4.14 14.61 4.06
C PRO A 57 -5.40 13.77 4.35
N LEU A 58 -5.28 12.45 4.24
CA LEU A 58 -6.23 11.49 4.77
C LEU A 58 -5.74 11.05 6.14
N SER A 59 -6.50 11.39 7.17
CA SER A 59 -6.27 10.89 8.52
C SER A 59 -7.60 10.73 9.23
N ILE A 60 -7.68 9.71 10.07
CA ILE A 60 -8.85 9.53 10.94
C ILE A 60 -8.70 10.50 12.12
N PRO A 61 -9.69 11.36 12.42
CA PRO A 61 -9.62 12.26 13.57
C PRO A 61 -9.40 11.48 14.87
N LYS A 62 -8.57 12.02 15.78
CA LYS A 62 -8.22 11.35 17.05
C LYS A 62 -9.43 10.94 17.90
N PHE A 63 -10.52 11.72 17.87
CA PHE A 63 -11.73 11.35 18.60
C PHE A 63 -12.42 10.10 17.99
N VAL A 64 -12.40 9.97 16.65
CA VAL A 64 -12.91 8.79 15.95
C VAL A 64 -12.04 7.57 16.26
N GLN A 65 -10.71 7.72 16.26
CA GLN A 65 -9.79 6.65 16.66
C GLN A 65 -10.09 6.14 18.09
N LYS A 66 -10.40 7.03 19.03
CA LYS A 66 -10.80 6.66 20.40
C LYS A 66 -12.13 5.90 20.43
N ILE A 67 -13.11 6.32 19.63
CA ILE A 67 -14.41 5.63 19.51
C ILE A 67 -14.20 4.21 18.95
N ILE A 68 -13.44 4.06 17.87
CA ILE A 68 -13.07 2.77 17.29
C ILE A 68 -12.38 1.89 18.33
N SER A 69 -11.42 2.44 19.07
CA SER A 69 -10.70 1.71 20.12
C SER A 69 -11.64 1.17 21.19
N TYR A 70 -12.52 2.03 21.72
CA TYR A 70 -13.49 1.65 22.74
C TYR A 70 -14.44 0.56 22.22
N PHE A 71 -15.02 0.77 21.04
CA PHE A 71 -15.92 -0.17 20.41
C PHE A 71 -15.26 -1.53 20.20
N CYS A 72 -14.04 -1.57 19.65
CA CYS A 72 -13.33 -2.80 19.33
C CYS A 72 -12.73 -3.53 20.54
N ASN A 73 -12.73 -2.91 21.74
CA ASN A 73 -12.42 -3.61 22.98
C ASN A 73 -13.63 -4.37 23.56
N LEU A 74 -14.85 -4.12 23.07
CA LEU A 74 -16.03 -4.87 23.48
C LEU A 74 -15.96 -6.30 22.92
N PRO A 75 -16.14 -7.36 23.73
CA PRO A 75 -16.06 -8.75 23.26
C PRO A 75 -16.98 -9.06 22.08
N VAL A 76 -18.19 -8.48 22.07
CA VAL A 76 -19.19 -8.67 20.99
C VAL A 76 -18.78 -8.01 19.66
N ALA A 77 -17.90 -7.01 19.70
CA ALA A 77 -17.46 -6.26 18.52
C ALA A 77 -16.16 -6.80 17.90
N GLN A 78 -15.40 -7.64 18.62
CA GLN A 78 -14.12 -8.16 18.15
C GLN A 78 -14.22 -8.88 16.80
N GLY A 79 -15.32 -9.60 16.55
CA GLY A 79 -15.54 -10.27 15.26
C GLY A 79 -15.62 -9.28 14.09
N VAL A 80 -16.34 -8.17 14.26
CA VAL A 80 -16.46 -7.12 13.23
C VAL A 80 -15.15 -6.35 13.07
N CYS A 81 -14.48 -6.04 14.18
CA CYS A 81 -13.21 -5.31 14.17
C CYS A 81 -12.02 -6.12 13.65
N THR A 82 -12.18 -7.40 13.33
CA THR A 82 -11.14 -8.24 12.74
C THR A 82 -11.45 -8.66 11.30
N LEU A 83 -12.52 -8.11 10.70
CA LEU A 83 -12.90 -8.40 9.32
C LEU A 83 -11.91 -7.83 8.30
N ASP A 84 -11.25 -6.72 8.64
CA ASP A 84 -10.23 -6.07 7.83
C ASP A 84 -9.00 -6.95 7.58
N ILE A 85 -8.60 -7.73 8.60
CA ILE A 85 -7.51 -8.71 8.49
C ILE A 85 -7.79 -9.69 7.35
N GLY A 86 -9.01 -10.22 7.28
CA GLY A 86 -9.39 -11.13 6.19
C GLY A 86 -9.48 -10.47 4.81
N PHE A 87 -9.57 -9.14 4.75
CA PHE A 87 -9.71 -8.37 3.51
C PHE A 87 -8.36 -7.92 2.94
N PHE A 88 -7.43 -7.50 3.80
CA PHE A 88 -6.13 -6.95 3.41
C PHE A 88 -4.96 -7.90 3.66
N ASP A 89 -4.97 -8.61 4.79
CA ASP A 89 -3.81 -9.38 5.27
C ASP A 89 -3.92 -10.88 4.92
N GLY A 90 -5.15 -11.37 4.73
CA GLY A 90 -5.45 -12.78 4.45
C GLY A 90 -5.81 -13.59 5.68
N ALA A 91 -5.55 -14.90 5.64
CA ALA A 91 -5.96 -15.83 6.69
C ALA A 91 -4.98 -15.83 7.88
N GLU A 92 -5.00 -14.78 8.71
CA GLU A 92 -4.10 -14.68 9.87
C GLU A 92 -4.67 -15.39 11.12
N LYS A 93 -3.88 -16.31 11.69
CA LYS A 93 -4.21 -17.09 12.89
C LYS A 93 -3.44 -16.66 14.14
N LEU A 94 -2.35 -15.92 13.97
CA LEU A 94 -1.46 -15.44 15.03
C LEU A 94 -1.88 -14.09 15.61
N PHE A 95 -2.93 -13.48 15.06
CA PHE A 95 -3.40 -12.17 15.50
C PHE A 95 -3.98 -12.19 16.91
N ASN A 96 -3.43 -11.34 17.79
CA ASN A 96 -3.94 -11.21 19.15
C ASN A 96 -5.23 -10.37 19.18
N ARG A 97 -6.38 -11.05 19.06
CA ARG A 97 -7.72 -10.43 19.03
C ARG A 97 -8.02 -9.54 20.22
N THR A 98 -7.47 -9.84 21.41
CA THR A 98 -7.70 -9.02 22.61
C THR A 98 -7.12 -7.61 22.49
N ARG A 99 -6.22 -7.38 21.53
CA ARG A 99 -5.58 -6.08 21.28
C ARG A 99 -6.09 -5.35 20.05
N VAL A 100 -7.14 -5.84 19.39
CA VAL A 100 -7.68 -5.23 18.15
C VAL A 100 -8.04 -3.75 18.32
N GLY A 101 -8.62 -3.36 19.46
CA GLY A 101 -8.92 -1.95 19.75
C GLY A 101 -7.68 -1.07 19.88
N VAL A 102 -6.51 -1.62 20.22
CA VAL A 102 -5.23 -0.90 20.22
C VAL A 102 -4.69 -0.78 18.79
N TYR A 103 -4.79 -1.82 17.97
CA TYR A 103 -4.28 -1.77 16.60
C TYR A 103 -5.08 -0.76 15.76
N LEU A 104 -6.42 -0.83 15.81
CA LEU A 104 -7.30 0.04 15.00
C LEU A 104 -7.36 1.49 15.46
N CYS A 105 -6.89 1.82 16.67
CA CYS A 105 -6.77 3.21 17.09
C CYS A 105 -5.50 3.88 16.56
N HIS A 106 -4.52 3.09 16.11
CA HIS A 106 -3.26 3.56 15.53
C HIS A 106 -3.18 3.35 14.01
N ILE A 107 -3.99 2.44 13.46
CA ILE A 107 -3.99 2.07 12.04
C ILE A 107 -5.37 2.35 11.42
N PRO A 108 -5.43 2.98 10.23
CA PRO A 108 -4.32 3.57 9.50
C PRO A 108 -3.82 4.86 10.16
N ALA A 109 -2.51 5.08 10.06
CA ALA A 109 -1.93 6.41 10.25
C ALA A 109 -2.32 7.34 9.08
N ALA A 110 -1.85 8.58 9.13
CA ALA A 110 -2.13 9.53 8.05
C ALA A 110 -1.42 9.16 6.74
N THR A 111 -2.08 9.40 5.61
CA THR A 111 -1.54 9.34 4.24
C THR A 111 -2.05 10.54 3.45
N SER A 112 -1.72 10.66 2.16
CA SER A 112 -2.30 11.67 1.27
C SER A 112 -3.22 11.05 0.22
N THR A 113 -4.17 11.81 -0.28
CA THR A 113 -5.01 11.41 -1.43
C THR A 113 -4.17 11.08 -2.65
N LYS A 114 -3.05 11.80 -2.85
CA LYS A 114 -2.09 11.52 -3.92
C LYS A 114 -1.43 10.16 -3.76
N ASN A 115 -1.05 9.78 -2.53
CA ASN A 115 -0.47 8.46 -2.28
C ASN A 115 -1.49 7.34 -2.56
N LEU A 116 -2.75 7.49 -2.12
CA LEU A 116 -3.80 6.52 -2.46
C LEU A 116 -4.06 6.47 -3.97
N LEU A 117 -4.08 7.61 -4.65
CA LEU A 117 -4.24 7.66 -6.10
C LEU A 117 -3.08 6.98 -6.82
N HIS A 118 -1.85 7.08 -6.30
CA HIS A 118 -0.70 6.34 -6.82
C HIS A 118 -0.90 4.83 -6.70
N TRP A 119 -1.42 4.34 -5.57
CA TRP A 119 -1.76 2.92 -5.42
C TRP A 119 -2.78 2.46 -6.46
N VAL A 120 -3.81 3.27 -6.74
CA VAL A 120 -4.76 2.99 -7.82
C VAL A 120 -4.06 2.89 -9.17
N GLN A 121 -3.13 3.81 -9.47
CA GLN A 121 -2.35 3.77 -10.71
C GLN A 121 -1.45 2.53 -10.80
N VAL A 122 -0.84 2.08 -9.70
CA VAL A 122 -0.01 0.87 -9.67
C VAL A 122 -0.86 -0.37 -9.96
N VAL A 123 -2.05 -0.49 -9.35
CA VAL A 123 -2.99 -1.59 -9.62
C VAL A 123 -3.42 -1.62 -11.09
N LYS A 124 -3.73 -0.46 -11.67
CA LYS A 124 -4.18 -0.36 -13.07
C LYS A 124 -3.05 -0.60 -14.08
N SER A 125 -1.88 -0.01 -13.83
CA SER A 125 -0.73 -0.10 -14.74
C SER A 125 0.03 -1.42 -14.63
N ARG A 126 -0.09 -2.11 -13.49
CA ARG A 126 0.67 -3.33 -13.15
C ARG A 126 2.19 -3.10 -13.17
N LYS A 127 2.62 -1.87 -12.89
CA LYS A 127 4.01 -1.43 -12.95
C LYS A 127 4.43 -0.72 -11.68
N LEU A 128 5.65 -0.98 -11.23
CA LEU A 128 6.33 -0.15 -10.26
C LEU A 128 6.89 1.08 -10.98
N GLN A 129 6.11 2.16 -11.02
CA GLN A 129 6.47 3.39 -11.73
C GLN A 129 6.20 4.63 -10.90
N LYS A 130 6.76 5.77 -11.32
CA LYS A 130 6.47 7.07 -10.71
C LYS A 130 4.99 7.42 -10.83
N PHE A 131 4.54 8.41 -10.06
CA PHE A 131 3.16 8.88 -10.11
C PHE A 131 2.83 9.39 -11.51
N ASP A 132 1.68 8.99 -12.06
CA ASP A 132 1.22 9.47 -13.36
C ASP A 132 0.44 10.78 -13.18
N TYR A 133 0.96 11.89 -13.71
CA TYR A 133 0.30 13.19 -13.68
C TYR A 133 -0.56 13.47 -14.93
N GLY A 134 -0.71 12.48 -15.82
CA GLY A 134 -1.19 12.67 -17.18
C GLY A 134 -0.10 13.23 -18.10
N GLU A 135 -0.31 13.17 -19.42
CA GLU A 135 0.73 13.45 -20.42
C GLU A 135 1.45 14.79 -20.21
N GLU A 136 0.70 15.89 -20.08
CA GLU A 136 1.28 17.22 -19.83
C GLU A 136 1.97 17.35 -18.48
N GLY A 137 1.47 16.65 -17.46
CA GLY A 137 2.05 16.66 -16.12
C GLY A 137 3.34 15.85 -16.05
N ASN A 138 3.38 14.70 -16.75
CA ASN A 138 4.56 13.86 -16.86
C ASN A 138 5.67 14.56 -17.65
N ILE A 139 5.34 15.30 -18.72
CA ILE A 139 6.34 16.10 -19.44
C ILE A 139 6.92 17.17 -18.50
N ARG A 140 6.09 17.82 -17.69
CA ARG A 140 6.53 18.84 -16.73
C ARG A 140 7.42 18.27 -15.62
N GLU A 141 7.07 17.11 -15.07
CA GLU A 141 7.78 16.52 -13.93
C GLU A 141 9.00 15.67 -14.36
N TYR A 142 8.88 14.92 -15.45
CA TYR A 142 9.82 13.89 -15.87
C TYR A 142 10.47 14.15 -17.23
N GLY A 143 9.93 15.07 -18.04
CA GLY A 143 10.38 15.29 -19.43
C GLY A 143 9.86 14.26 -20.43
N GLU A 144 9.02 13.32 -20.00
CA GLU A 144 8.47 12.22 -20.82
C GLU A 144 6.94 12.18 -20.75
N LYS A 145 6.27 11.65 -21.77
CA LYS A 145 4.80 11.55 -21.81
C LYS A 145 4.23 10.56 -20.78
N THR A 146 5.02 9.55 -20.42
CA THR A 146 4.63 8.46 -19.51
C THR A 146 5.50 8.48 -18.26
N PRO A 147 4.99 8.05 -17.09
CA PRO A 147 5.78 8.00 -15.88
C PRO A 147 6.93 6.98 -16.01
N PRO A 148 8.17 7.33 -15.62
CA PRO A 148 9.29 6.41 -15.64
C PRO A 148 9.07 5.18 -14.72
N VAL A 149 9.50 4.01 -15.19
CA VAL A 149 9.46 2.76 -14.43
C VAL A 149 10.71 2.61 -13.57
N TYR A 150 10.55 2.16 -12.32
CA TYR A 150 11.68 1.89 -11.44
C TYR A 150 12.37 0.58 -11.83
N ASP A 151 13.66 0.65 -12.18
CA ASP A 151 14.45 -0.52 -12.53
C ASP A 151 15.09 -1.15 -11.30
N LEU A 152 14.41 -2.16 -10.74
CA LEU A 152 14.89 -2.89 -9.55
C LEU A 152 16.22 -3.62 -9.76
N ARG A 153 16.64 -3.88 -11.01
CA ARG A 153 17.95 -4.49 -11.31
C ARG A 153 19.12 -3.58 -10.94
N LYS A 154 18.86 -2.28 -10.72
CA LYS A 154 19.84 -1.30 -10.26
C LYS A 154 20.12 -1.40 -8.76
N ILE A 155 19.28 -2.07 -7.99
CA ILE A 155 19.49 -2.25 -6.55
C ILE A 155 20.72 -3.13 -6.33
N ARG A 156 21.75 -2.57 -5.67
CA ARG A 156 22.97 -3.29 -5.28
C ARG A 156 23.00 -3.67 -3.81
N THR A 157 22.14 -3.05 -3.00
CA THR A 157 22.03 -3.32 -1.57
C THR A 157 21.58 -4.77 -1.33
N PRO A 158 22.29 -5.54 -0.49
CA PRO A 158 21.85 -6.89 -0.10
C PRO A 158 20.41 -6.87 0.44
N THR A 159 19.51 -7.52 -0.28
CA THR A 159 18.07 -7.46 -0.01
C THR A 159 17.53 -8.84 0.34
N TYR A 160 16.80 -8.93 1.46
CA TYR A 160 16.19 -10.14 1.98
C TYR A 160 14.67 -9.97 1.96
N LEU A 161 13.97 -10.89 1.29
CA LEU A 161 12.52 -10.84 1.14
C LEU A 161 11.87 -11.88 2.06
N TYR A 162 10.88 -11.43 2.83
CA TYR A 162 10.06 -12.26 3.71
C TYR A 162 8.61 -12.09 3.29
N TRP A 163 8.00 -13.18 2.84
CA TRP A 163 6.65 -13.17 2.28
C TRP A 163 5.87 -14.42 2.67
N SER A 164 4.55 -14.35 2.55
CA SER A 164 3.62 -15.44 2.87
C SER A 164 2.78 -15.79 1.66
N LYS A 165 2.42 -17.07 1.51
CA LYS A 165 1.46 -17.52 0.49
C LYS A 165 0.03 -17.05 0.77
N ASP A 166 -0.24 -16.68 2.01
CA ASP A 166 -1.56 -16.22 2.45
C ASP A 166 -1.72 -14.70 2.36
N ASP A 167 -0.66 -13.96 1.95
CA ASP A 167 -0.68 -12.51 1.80
C ASP A 167 -1.48 -12.11 0.56
N ILE A 168 -2.56 -11.35 0.75
CA ILE A 168 -3.46 -10.92 -0.33
C ILE A 168 -2.87 -9.73 -1.11
N LEU A 169 -2.04 -8.92 -0.46
CA LEU A 169 -1.54 -7.65 -0.99
C LEU A 169 -0.18 -7.81 -1.67
N ALA A 170 0.76 -8.51 -1.03
CA ALA A 170 2.05 -8.90 -1.59
C ALA A 170 1.98 -10.35 -2.08
N ASP A 171 1.11 -10.59 -3.07
CA ASP A 171 0.86 -11.93 -3.60
C ASP A 171 2.12 -12.59 -4.19
N VAL A 172 2.16 -13.92 -4.14
CA VAL A 172 3.29 -14.74 -4.57
C VAL A 172 3.67 -14.50 -6.03
N ASP A 173 2.70 -14.26 -6.90
CA ASP A 173 2.93 -14.03 -8.32
C ASP A 173 3.48 -12.61 -8.59
N ASP A 174 3.25 -11.65 -7.70
CA ASP A 174 3.86 -10.32 -7.77
C ASP A 174 5.30 -10.30 -7.18
N ILE A 175 5.66 -11.30 -6.37
CA ILE A 175 6.99 -11.43 -5.75
C ILE A 175 7.98 -12.21 -6.63
N ARG A 176 7.50 -13.19 -7.40
CA ARG A 176 8.32 -14.08 -8.24
C ARG A 176 8.78 -13.42 -9.54
#